data_AF-A0A816GY73-F1
#
_entry.id   AF-A0A816GY73-F1
#
_cell.length_a   1.000
_cell.length_b   1.000
_cell.length_c   1.000
_cell.angle_alpha   90.00
_cell.angle_beta   90.00
_cell.angle_gamma   90.00
#
_symmetry.space_group_name_H-M   'P 1'
#
loop_
_entity.id
_entity.type
_entity.pdbx_description
1 polymer ?
#
loop_
_entity_poly.entity_id
_entity_poly.type
_entity_poly.pdbx_seq_one_letter_code
_entity_poly.pdbx_strand_id
1 'polypeptide(L)'
;MVGNDVFLFITAVCFLFNFSIIVNANSNAYRQVQSRTWDQAISMAKSFVAQLTLEEKCNMTSGVKGSCAGNVLSVSRLNFTGLCFQDAPSGVGDGVQRSTAFPPGIQIAATWDRDLFFKRAVAIGEEFRGKGVHFALGPMMNIDRNARHGRNWEGFGADPYLSGENAFYYVQGLQDQGVVATAKHYICNEQETHRSPVASRNQVRTDMINYVAYSANLDDK
;
A
#
# COMPACT_ATOMS: atom_id res chain seq x y z
N MET A 1 -10.27 -11.07 20.63
CA MET A 1 -10.00 -10.94 19.19
C MET A 1 -8.81 -10.00 18.97
N VAL A 2 -7.62 -10.39 19.43
CA VAL A 2 -6.37 -9.58 19.35
C VAL A 2 -5.38 -10.23 18.34
N GLY A 3 -5.89 -11.09 17.46
CA GLY A 3 -5.08 -12.01 16.65
C GLY A 3 -4.70 -11.52 15.25
N ASN A 4 -5.38 -10.49 14.72
CA ASN A 4 -5.18 -10.06 13.33
C ASN A 4 -4.31 -8.79 13.19
N ASP A 5 -4.22 -7.96 14.23
CA ASP A 5 -3.48 -6.69 14.17
C ASP A 5 -1.95 -6.89 14.24
N VAL A 6 -1.51 -7.98 14.89
CA VAL A 6 -0.09 -8.34 14.98
C VAL A 6 0.42 -8.89 13.63
N PHE A 7 -0.44 -9.50 12.81
CA PHE A 7 -0.05 -10.12 11.55
C PHE A 7 0.27 -9.07 10.47
N LEU A 8 -0.54 -8.01 10.35
CA LEU A 8 -0.27 -6.89 9.45
C LEU A 8 1.01 -6.12 9.83
N PHE A 9 1.31 -6.02 11.13
CA PHE A 9 2.49 -5.29 11.60
C PHE A 9 3.79 -6.09 11.45
N ILE A 10 3.76 -7.40 11.73
CA ILE A 10 4.87 -8.29 11.40
C ILE A 10 5.12 -8.23 9.88
N THR A 11 4.09 -8.21 9.04
CA THR A 11 4.22 -8.06 7.58
C THR A 11 4.94 -6.75 7.19
N ALA A 12 4.57 -5.61 7.80
CA ALA A 12 5.18 -4.31 7.52
C ALA A 12 6.66 -4.22 7.94
N VAL A 13 7.04 -4.76 9.11
CA VAL A 13 8.44 -4.81 9.56
C VAL A 13 9.25 -5.86 8.81
N CYS A 14 8.66 -7.02 8.50
CA CYS A 14 9.24 -8.04 7.64
C CYS A 14 9.60 -7.47 6.26
N PHE A 15 8.76 -6.60 5.68
CA PHE A 15 9.06 -6.02 4.38
C PHE A 15 10.25 -5.05 4.37
N LEU A 16 10.46 -4.28 5.44
CA LEU A 16 11.69 -3.48 5.59
C LEU A 16 12.94 -4.36 5.64
N PHE A 17 12.81 -5.54 6.26
CA PHE A 17 13.88 -6.50 6.31
C PHE A 17 14.04 -7.29 5.02
N ASN A 18 12.98 -7.49 4.22
CA ASN A 18 13.08 -8.00 2.85
C ASN A 18 14.00 -7.11 1.99
N PHE A 19 14.14 -5.83 2.32
CA PHE A 19 14.98 -4.85 1.65
C PHE A 19 15.96 -4.13 2.60
N SER A 20 16.67 -4.85 3.48
CA SER A 20 17.79 -4.23 4.20
C SER A 20 18.91 -3.86 3.23
N ILE A 21 19.28 -2.58 3.28
CA ILE A 21 20.39 -1.99 2.55
C ILE A 21 21.64 -2.11 3.41
N ILE A 22 22.63 -2.87 2.93
CA ILE A 22 23.99 -2.76 3.46
C ILE A 22 24.59 -1.46 2.90
N VAL A 23 25.00 -0.55 3.78
CA VAL A 23 25.85 0.59 3.40
C VAL A 23 27.27 0.05 3.25
N ASN A 24 27.74 -0.15 2.02
CA ASN A 24 29.17 -0.31 1.77
C ASN A 24 29.67 1.00 1.14
N ALA A 25 30.60 1.68 1.81
CA ALA A 25 30.96 3.07 1.53
C ALA A 25 31.81 3.28 0.26
N ASN A 26 32.00 2.25 -0.58
CA ASN A 26 33.10 2.22 -1.56
C ASN A 26 32.73 1.85 -3.01
N SER A 27 31.51 2.12 -3.49
CA SER A 27 31.26 2.01 -4.94
C SER A 27 30.08 2.85 -5.42
N ASN A 28 30.28 3.59 -6.52
CA ASN A 28 29.26 4.28 -7.34
C ASN A 28 28.26 3.32 -8.02
N ALA A 29 27.86 2.25 -7.36
CA ALA A 29 26.91 1.29 -7.88
C ALA A 29 25.50 1.67 -7.40
N TYR A 30 24.54 1.74 -8.33
CA TYR A 30 23.12 1.71 -8.01
C TYR A 30 22.88 0.62 -6.96
N ARG A 31 22.32 1.03 -5.82
CA ARG A 31 22.11 0.19 -4.64
C ARG A 31 21.15 -0.94 -5.01
N GLN A 32 21.69 -2.12 -5.27
CA GLN A 32 20.89 -3.28 -5.64
C GLN A 32 20.00 -3.67 -4.46
N VAL A 33 18.70 -3.68 -4.73
CA VAL A 33 17.66 -4.17 -3.83
C VAL A 33 17.87 -5.68 -3.68
N GLN A 34 18.38 -6.13 -2.53
CA GLN A 34 18.57 -7.54 -2.26
C GLN A 34 17.23 -8.18 -1.90
N SER A 35 16.66 -8.97 -2.82
CA SER A 35 15.49 -9.79 -2.53
C SER A 35 15.79 -10.81 -1.43
N ARG A 36 14.83 -11.02 -0.53
CA ARG A 36 14.89 -12.02 0.53
C ARG A 36 13.61 -12.84 0.51
N THR A 37 13.72 -14.03 1.10
CA THR A 37 12.55 -14.86 1.38
C THR A 37 11.79 -14.31 2.58
N TRP A 38 10.50 -14.66 2.66
CA TRP A 38 9.68 -14.34 3.82
C TRP A 38 10.26 -14.89 5.12
N ASP A 39 10.85 -16.08 5.13
CA ASP A 39 11.46 -16.66 6.33
C ASP A 39 12.62 -15.80 6.85
N GLN A 40 13.47 -15.31 5.95
CA GLN A 40 14.56 -14.41 6.31
C GLN A 40 14.04 -13.09 6.88
N ALA A 41 13.06 -12.48 6.20
CA ALA A 41 12.42 -11.25 6.65
C ALA A 41 11.74 -11.40 8.03
N ILE A 42 11.02 -12.51 8.24
CA ILE A 42 10.38 -12.83 9.52
C ILE A 42 11.41 -13.02 10.63
N SER A 43 12.52 -13.71 10.34
CA SER A 43 13.59 -13.87 11.31
C SER A 43 14.16 -12.52 11.76
N MET A 44 14.44 -11.62 10.81
CA MET A 44 14.97 -10.29 11.11
C MET A 44 13.95 -9.42 11.86
N ALA A 45 12.68 -9.45 11.46
CA ALA A 45 11.60 -8.75 12.14
C ALA A 45 11.45 -9.21 13.59
N LYS A 46 11.51 -10.53 13.86
CA LYS A 46 11.48 -11.07 15.22
C LYS A 46 12.65 -10.56 16.05
N SER A 47 13.88 -10.54 15.51
CA SER A 47 15.06 -10.01 16.20
C SER A 47 14.95 -8.52 16.50
N PHE A 48 14.35 -7.73 15.62
CA PHE A 48 14.12 -6.30 15.85
C PHE A 48 13.02 -6.07 16.89
N VAL A 49 11.85 -6.71 16.73
CA VAL A 49 10.69 -6.56 17.63
C VAL A 49 10.99 -7.06 19.05
N ALA A 50 11.88 -8.03 19.21
CA ALA A 50 12.35 -8.51 20.52
C ALA A 50 13.08 -7.42 21.33
N GLN A 51 13.65 -6.41 20.67
CA GLN A 51 14.36 -5.30 21.31
C GLN A 51 13.45 -4.13 21.69
N LEU A 52 12.19 -4.13 21.22
CA LEU A 52 11.23 -3.05 21.45
C LEU A 52 10.57 -3.17 22.82
N THR A 53 10.40 -2.03 23.49
CA THR A 53 9.50 -1.90 24.64
C THR A 53 8.04 -2.08 24.21
N LEU A 54 7.13 -2.25 25.18
CA LEU A 54 5.71 -2.31 24.89
C LEU A 54 5.20 -1.01 24.23
N GLU A 55 5.67 0.14 24.71
CA GLU A 55 5.29 1.44 24.15
C GLU A 55 5.79 1.59 22.70
N GLU A 56 7.03 1.20 22.43
CA GLU A 56 7.58 1.22 21.07
C GLU A 56 6.78 0.29 20.13
N LYS A 57 6.29 -0.85 20.62
CA LYS A 57 5.39 -1.75 19.86
C LYS A 57 4.02 -1.14 19.60
N CYS A 58 3.45 -0.40 20.55
CA CYS A 58 2.18 0.31 20.35
C CYS A 58 2.33 1.46 19.35
N ASN A 59 3.44 2.20 19.41
CA ASN A 59 3.76 3.30 18.49
C ASN A 59 3.96 2.81 17.06
N MET A 60 4.57 1.63 16.93
CA MET A 60 4.71 0.90 15.68
C MET A 60 3.35 0.70 14.98
N THR A 61 2.31 0.29 15.70
CA THR A 61 0.97 0.00 15.12
C THR A 61 0.03 1.21 15.04
N SER A 62 0.50 2.40 15.43
CA SER A 62 -0.36 3.59 15.57
C SER A 62 0.11 4.71 14.67
N GLY A 63 -0.77 5.16 13.77
CA GLY A 63 -0.47 6.26 12.86
C GLY A 63 -0.34 7.60 13.58
N VAL A 64 0.65 8.40 13.19
CA VAL A 64 0.83 9.79 13.65
C VAL A 64 0.82 10.77 12.48
N LYS A 65 0.51 12.04 12.77
CA LYS A 65 0.67 13.11 11.80
C LYS A 65 2.16 13.33 11.50
N GLY A 66 2.48 13.69 10.26
CA GLY A 66 3.86 13.90 9.82
C GLY A 66 3.91 14.41 8.39
N SER A 67 5.06 14.24 7.73
CA SER A 67 5.29 14.74 6.36
C SER A 67 4.63 13.89 5.27
N CYS A 68 4.30 12.63 5.58
CA CYS A 68 3.61 11.73 4.66
C CYS A 68 2.13 11.59 5.03
N ALA A 69 1.32 11.03 4.13
CA ALA A 69 -0.10 10.76 4.35
C ALA A 69 -0.36 9.93 5.61
N GLY A 70 0.53 8.97 5.89
CA GLY A 70 0.60 8.24 7.16
C GLY A 70 2.04 8.11 7.64
N ASN A 71 2.24 8.11 8.96
CA ASN A 71 3.58 8.01 9.55
C ASN A 71 3.56 7.08 10.76
N VAL A 72 4.66 6.36 10.98
CA VAL A 72 4.96 5.62 12.21
C VAL A 72 6.17 6.26 12.87
N LEU A 73 6.13 6.37 14.20
CA LEU A 73 7.19 7.01 14.98
C LEU A 73 8.54 6.30 14.87
N SER A 74 9.62 7.07 15.05
CA SER A 74 10.98 6.57 15.12
C SER A 74 11.27 5.86 16.44
N VAL A 75 12.30 5.01 16.42
CA VAL A 75 12.89 4.40 17.62
C VAL A 75 14.39 4.67 17.58
N SER A 76 14.78 5.87 18.05
CA SER A 76 16.15 6.38 17.91
C SER A 76 17.19 5.48 18.57
N ARG A 77 16.86 4.81 19.68
CA ARG A 77 17.77 3.86 20.37
C ARG A 77 18.15 2.67 19.49
N LEU A 78 17.31 2.30 18.53
CA LEU A 78 17.54 1.21 17.58
C LEU A 78 17.87 1.70 16.17
N ASN A 79 18.19 3.00 16.02
CA ASN A 79 18.45 3.64 14.72
C ASN A 79 17.33 3.41 13.68
N PHE A 80 16.08 3.37 14.15
CA PHE A 80 14.89 3.24 13.30
C PHE A 80 14.27 4.62 13.09
N THR A 81 14.21 5.09 11.85
CA THR A 81 13.77 6.45 11.51
C THR A 81 12.25 6.63 11.44
N GLY A 82 11.47 5.57 11.71
CA GLY A 82 10.04 5.58 11.49
C GLY A 82 9.67 5.12 10.09
N LEU A 83 8.38 5.16 9.76
CA LEU A 83 7.86 4.78 8.44
C LEU A 83 7.01 5.87 7.85
N CYS A 84 7.08 5.98 6.53
CA CYS A 84 6.36 6.92 5.72
C CYS A 84 5.48 6.15 4.72
N PHE A 85 4.18 6.44 4.77
CA PHE A 85 3.14 5.90 3.89
C PHE A 85 2.61 7.05 3.05
N GLN A 86 2.63 6.89 1.73
CA GLN A 86 2.30 7.99 0.82
C GLN A 86 1.45 7.52 -0.35
N ASP A 87 0.43 8.30 -0.69
CA ASP A 87 -0.34 8.12 -1.92
C ASP A 87 0.50 8.55 -3.15
N ALA A 88 0.19 8.11 -4.36
CA ALA A 88 -0.99 7.38 -4.81
C ALA A 88 -0.63 6.24 -5.80
N PRO A 89 -1.62 5.46 -6.28
CA PRO A 89 -1.43 4.41 -7.31
C PRO A 89 -0.89 4.90 -8.68
N SER A 90 -0.86 6.22 -8.91
CA SER A 90 -0.43 6.82 -10.19
C SER A 90 0.73 7.81 -10.03
N GLY A 91 1.57 7.60 -9.02
CA GLY A 91 2.72 8.46 -8.71
C GLY A 91 2.61 9.10 -7.34
N VAL A 92 3.68 9.79 -6.91
CA VAL A 92 3.72 10.43 -5.60
C VAL A 92 2.76 11.62 -5.55
N GLY A 93 1.71 11.49 -4.73
CA GLY A 93 0.60 12.42 -4.60
C GLY A 93 0.69 13.38 -3.42
N ASP A 94 -0.48 13.81 -2.92
CA ASP A 94 -0.67 14.66 -1.73
C ASP A 94 0.12 15.98 -1.74
N GLY A 95 0.18 16.63 -2.92
CA GLY A 95 0.83 17.93 -3.06
C GLY A 95 2.36 17.88 -2.98
N VAL A 96 2.96 16.68 -3.00
CA VAL A 96 4.41 16.52 -3.16
C VAL A 96 4.83 17.12 -4.49
N GLN A 97 5.76 18.07 -4.45
CA GLN A 97 6.23 18.77 -5.64
C GLN A 97 7.29 17.95 -6.39
N ARG A 98 7.41 18.23 -7.70
CA ARG A 98 8.40 17.60 -8.59
C ARG A 98 8.26 16.07 -8.59
N SER A 99 7.05 15.60 -8.86
CA SER A 99 6.69 14.20 -9.13
C SER A 99 5.98 14.13 -10.49
N THR A 100 6.02 12.96 -11.09
CA THR A 100 5.34 12.67 -12.35
C THR A 100 3.91 12.23 -12.06
N ALA A 101 2.95 12.81 -12.79
CA ALA A 101 1.59 12.30 -12.84
C ALA A 101 1.52 11.21 -13.93
N PHE A 102 1.61 9.94 -13.53
CA PHE A 102 1.57 8.82 -14.46
C PHE A 102 0.14 8.58 -14.97
N PRO A 103 -0.04 7.92 -16.13
CA PRO A 103 -1.36 7.50 -16.59
C PRO A 103 -2.08 6.67 -15.51
N PRO A 104 -3.41 6.81 -15.37
CA PRO A 104 -4.16 6.09 -14.36
C PRO A 104 -4.20 4.58 -14.62
N GLY A 105 -4.55 3.79 -13.59
CA GLY A 105 -4.56 2.32 -13.67
C GLY A 105 -5.36 1.80 -14.87
N ILE A 106 -6.56 2.35 -15.11
CA ILE A 106 -7.44 1.88 -16.18
C ILE A 106 -6.82 2.12 -17.57
N GLN A 107 -6.07 3.21 -17.72
CA GLN A 107 -5.44 3.56 -18.99
C GLN A 107 -4.23 2.68 -19.28
N ILE A 108 -3.56 2.23 -18.23
CA ILE A 108 -2.46 1.27 -18.34
C ILE A 108 -3.02 -0.11 -18.64
N ALA A 109 -4.05 -0.56 -17.92
CA ALA A 109 -4.72 -1.81 -18.21
C ALA A 109 -5.23 -1.87 -19.67
N ALA A 110 -5.74 -0.75 -20.20
CA ALA A 110 -6.19 -0.64 -21.58
C ALA A 110 -5.08 -0.80 -22.65
N THR A 111 -3.80 -0.79 -22.26
CA THR A 111 -2.70 -1.10 -23.19
C THR A 111 -2.55 -2.60 -23.44
N TRP A 112 -3.02 -3.46 -22.52
CA TRP A 112 -2.81 -4.92 -22.53
C TRP A 112 -1.33 -5.32 -22.68
N ASP A 113 -0.42 -4.44 -22.27
CA ASP A 113 1.01 -4.60 -22.44
C ASP A 113 1.71 -4.74 -21.08
N ARG A 114 2.09 -5.97 -20.74
CA ARG A 114 2.79 -6.33 -19.51
C ARG A 114 4.10 -5.58 -19.32
N ASP A 115 4.81 -5.28 -20.41
CA ASP A 115 6.06 -4.53 -20.32
C ASP A 115 5.77 -3.08 -19.91
N LEU A 116 4.69 -2.47 -20.42
CA LEU A 116 4.26 -1.13 -19.99
C LEU A 116 3.74 -1.14 -18.54
N PHE A 117 3.05 -2.20 -18.11
CA PHE A 117 2.61 -2.34 -16.72
C PHE A 117 3.83 -2.26 -15.77
N PHE A 118 4.86 -3.06 -16.06
CA PHE A 118 6.08 -3.13 -15.26
C PHE A 118 6.89 -1.84 -15.32
N LYS A 119 7.17 -1.29 -16.51
CA LYS A 119 7.98 -0.07 -16.67
C LYS A 119 7.37 1.12 -15.94
N ARG A 120 6.05 1.28 -16.01
CA ARG A 120 5.36 2.33 -15.23
C ARG A 120 5.55 2.13 -13.73
N ALA A 121 5.39 0.89 -13.26
CA ALA A 121 5.52 0.58 -11.84
C ALA A 121 6.93 0.83 -11.30
N VAL A 122 7.96 0.49 -12.08
CA VAL A 122 9.37 0.81 -11.78
C VAL A 122 9.55 2.32 -11.65
N ALA A 123 9.09 3.10 -12.63
CA ALA A 123 9.23 4.56 -12.60
C ALA A 123 8.50 5.21 -11.39
N ILE A 124 7.30 4.70 -11.06
CA ILE A 124 6.59 5.12 -9.85
C ILE A 124 7.40 4.77 -8.58
N GLY A 125 7.99 3.57 -8.53
CA GLY A 125 8.80 3.10 -7.41
C GLY A 125 10.06 3.93 -7.20
N GLU A 126 10.73 4.30 -8.29
CA GLU A 126 11.89 5.20 -8.26
C GLU A 126 11.52 6.56 -7.65
N GLU A 127 10.36 7.13 -8.00
CA GLU A 127 9.92 8.40 -7.42
C GLU A 127 9.57 8.28 -5.93
N PHE A 128 8.80 7.25 -5.53
CA PHE A 128 8.54 7.01 -4.10
C PHE A 128 9.83 6.85 -3.31
N ARG A 129 10.76 6.05 -3.83
CA ARG A 129 12.07 5.82 -3.22
C ARG A 129 12.87 7.10 -3.11
N GLY A 130 12.92 7.88 -4.18
CA GLY A 130 13.61 9.18 -4.23
C GLY A 130 13.07 10.21 -3.24
N LYS A 131 11.78 10.10 -2.85
CA LYS A 131 11.15 10.94 -1.82
C LYS A 131 11.28 10.38 -0.40
N GLY A 132 11.96 9.24 -0.21
CA GLY A 132 12.12 8.60 1.10
C GLY A 132 10.85 7.90 1.61
N VAL A 133 9.92 7.57 0.72
CA VAL A 133 8.71 6.83 1.07
C VAL A 133 9.04 5.35 1.26
N HIS A 134 8.46 4.76 2.30
CA HIS A 134 8.63 3.33 2.61
C HIS A 134 7.49 2.50 2.02
N PHE A 135 6.25 2.99 2.13
CA PHE A 135 5.03 2.32 1.65
C PHE A 135 4.31 3.21 0.63
N ALA A 136 4.21 2.73 -0.60
CA ALA A 136 3.34 3.32 -1.62
C ALA A 136 1.92 2.79 -1.41
N LEU A 137 0.96 3.70 -1.24
CA LEU A 137 -0.45 3.36 -1.07
C LEU A 137 -1.12 3.00 -2.40
N GLY A 138 -0.67 1.92 -3.02
CA GLY A 138 -1.22 1.35 -4.25
C GLY A 138 -0.62 -0.04 -4.54
N PRO A 139 -1.23 -0.82 -5.44
CA PRO A 139 -2.24 -0.40 -6.41
C PRO A 139 -3.68 -0.48 -5.86
N MET A 140 -4.62 0.20 -6.55
CA MET A 140 -6.06 -0.03 -6.36
C MET A 140 -6.46 -1.27 -7.21
N MET A 141 -7.17 -2.21 -6.59
CA MET A 141 -7.48 -3.55 -7.12
C MET A 141 -8.95 -3.93 -6.91
N ASN A 142 -9.81 -2.96 -6.57
CA ASN A 142 -11.26 -3.19 -6.62
C ASN A 142 -11.69 -3.37 -8.08
N ILE A 143 -12.76 -4.13 -8.30
CA ILE A 143 -13.19 -4.54 -9.64
C ILE A 143 -14.31 -3.62 -10.09
N ASP A 144 -14.16 -2.97 -11.25
CA ASP A 144 -15.09 -1.96 -11.79
C ASP A 144 -16.51 -2.49 -12.08
N ARG A 145 -17.24 -2.89 -11.05
CA ARG A 145 -18.57 -3.51 -11.13
C ARG A 145 -19.63 -2.48 -11.51
N ASN A 146 -19.54 -1.30 -10.93
CA ASN A 146 -20.45 -0.20 -11.19
C ASN A 146 -19.71 0.85 -12.04
N ALA A 147 -20.13 1.02 -13.30
CA ALA A 147 -19.54 2.01 -14.21
C ALA A 147 -19.60 3.45 -13.67
N ARG A 148 -20.46 3.75 -12.69
CA ARG A 148 -20.58 5.06 -12.05
C ARG A 148 -19.70 5.23 -10.81
N HIS A 149 -18.94 4.21 -10.40
CA HIS A 149 -18.05 4.34 -9.26
C HIS A 149 -16.91 5.31 -9.57
N GLY A 150 -16.82 6.37 -8.76
CA GLY A 150 -15.89 7.49 -8.98
C GLY A 150 -14.40 7.16 -8.90
N ARG A 151 -14.01 5.93 -8.54
CA ARG A 151 -12.60 5.52 -8.41
C ARG A 151 -12.20 4.36 -9.33
N ASN A 152 -13.09 3.89 -10.21
CA ASN A 152 -12.77 2.85 -11.20
C ASN A 152 -11.48 3.15 -11.97
N TRP A 153 -11.26 4.42 -12.31
CA TRP A 153 -10.07 4.85 -13.04
C TRP A 153 -8.74 4.59 -12.30
N GLU A 154 -8.75 4.50 -10.96
CA GLU A 154 -7.56 4.18 -10.17
C GLU A 154 -7.16 2.69 -10.30
N GLY A 155 -8.15 1.83 -10.53
CA GLY A 155 -8.02 0.38 -10.69
C GLY A 155 -7.72 -0.04 -12.12
N PHE A 156 -7.96 -1.30 -12.46
CA PHE A 156 -7.53 -1.91 -13.73
C PHE A 156 -8.68 -2.43 -14.60
N GLY A 157 -9.92 -2.10 -14.26
CA GLY A 157 -11.11 -2.51 -15.01
C GLY A 157 -11.96 -3.56 -14.29
N ALA A 158 -12.92 -4.13 -15.03
CA ALA A 158 -13.91 -5.06 -14.50
C ALA A 158 -13.49 -6.55 -14.59
N ASP A 159 -12.37 -6.85 -15.28
CA ASP A 159 -11.90 -8.23 -15.46
C ASP A 159 -10.88 -8.60 -14.37
N PRO A 160 -11.12 -9.68 -13.60
CA PRO A 160 -10.25 -10.05 -12.49
C PRO A 160 -8.88 -10.58 -12.96
N TYR A 161 -8.78 -11.18 -14.15
CA TYR A 161 -7.51 -11.67 -14.67
C TYR A 161 -6.60 -10.51 -15.06
N LEU A 162 -7.10 -9.57 -15.86
CA LEU A 162 -6.38 -8.35 -16.24
C LEU A 162 -6.00 -7.53 -15.02
N SER A 163 -6.90 -7.43 -14.04
CA SER A 163 -6.61 -6.72 -12.79
C SER A 163 -5.52 -7.42 -11.97
N GLY A 164 -5.52 -8.74 -11.92
CA GLY A 164 -4.48 -9.55 -11.27
C GLY A 164 -3.11 -9.39 -11.95
N GLU A 165 -3.07 -9.43 -13.27
CA GLU A 165 -1.84 -9.24 -14.06
C GLU A 165 -1.26 -7.84 -13.86
N ASN A 166 -2.09 -6.80 -13.94
CA ASN A 166 -1.63 -5.43 -13.67
C ASN A 166 -1.12 -5.27 -12.24
N ALA A 167 -1.84 -5.82 -11.25
CA ALA A 167 -1.43 -5.76 -9.86
C ALA A 167 -0.11 -6.49 -9.62
N PHE A 168 0.10 -7.66 -10.23
CA PHE A 168 1.36 -8.40 -10.15
C PHE A 168 2.54 -7.54 -10.62
N TYR A 169 2.46 -7.00 -11.84
CA TYR A 169 3.54 -6.17 -12.39
C TYR A 169 3.72 -4.85 -11.64
N TYR A 170 2.63 -4.28 -11.11
CA TYR A 170 2.70 -3.08 -10.27
C TYR A 170 3.46 -3.35 -8.95
N VAL A 171 3.09 -4.41 -8.24
CA VAL A 171 3.74 -4.81 -6.98
C VAL A 171 5.20 -5.16 -7.22
N GLN A 172 5.50 -5.93 -8.27
CA GLN A 172 6.87 -6.31 -8.61
C GLN A 172 7.73 -5.08 -8.93
N GLY A 173 7.27 -4.22 -9.85
CA GLY A 173 8.03 -3.05 -10.27
C GLY A 173 8.31 -2.07 -9.13
N LEU A 174 7.35 -1.84 -8.25
CA LEU A 174 7.56 -1.02 -7.03
C LEU A 174 8.60 -1.63 -6.08
N GLN A 175 8.44 -2.93 -5.78
CA GLN A 175 9.25 -3.60 -4.78
C GLN A 175 10.69 -3.82 -5.25
N ASP A 176 10.91 -3.96 -6.56
CA ASP A 176 12.24 -3.97 -7.17
C ASP A 176 13.01 -2.65 -6.92
N GLN A 177 12.30 -1.55 -6.63
CA GLN A 177 12.88 -0.26 -6.23
C GLN A 177 13.02 -0.08 -4.72
N GLY A 178 12.68 -1.10 -3.92
CA GLY A 178 12.79 -1.06 -2.46
C GLY A 178 11.72 -0.19 -1.81
N VAL A 179 10.52 -0.16 -2.39
CA VAL A 179 9.30 0.47 -1.86
C VAL A 179 8.24 -0.62 -1.67
N VAL A 180 7.58 -0.62 -0.52
CA VAL A 180 6.53 -1.59 -0.22
C VAL A 180 5.24 -1.18 -0.93
N ALA A 181 4.69 -2.07 -1.76
CA ALA A 181 3.38 -1.87 -2.37
C ALA A 181 2.25 -2.18 -1.35
N THR A 182 1.12 -1.51 -1.50
CA THR A 182 -0.06 -1.68 -0.64
C THR A 182 -1.29 -1.93 -1.50
N ALA A 183 -1.63 -3.20 -1.71
CA ALA A 183 -2.85 -3.62 -2.40
C ALA A 183 -4.08 -3.07 -1.65
N LYS A 184 -4.91 -2.28 -2.34
CA LYS A 184 -6.08 -1.60 -1.76
C LYS A 184 -7.28 -1.62 -2.73
N HIS A 185 -8.50 -1.39 -2.30
CA HIS A 185 -8.98 -1.39 -0.92
C HIS A 185 -9.51 -2.79 -0.65
N TYR A 186 -8.92 -3.47 0.31
CA TYR A 186 -9.39 -4.79 0.71
C TYR A 186 -10.60 -4.63 1.63
N ILE A 187 -11.80 -5.02 1.25
CA ILE A 187 -12.30 -5.44 -0.07
C ILE A 187 -13.63 -4.70 -0.30
N CYS A 188 -14.28 -4.89 -1.45
CA CYS A 188 -15.67 -4.53 -1.62
C CYS A 188 -15.98 -3.02 -1.64
N ASN A 189 -15.00 -2.18 -1.99
CA ASN A 189 -15.21 -0.74 -2.13
C ASN A 189 -15.58 -0.37 -3.58
N GLU A 190 -16.74 -0.86 -4.06
CA GLU A 190 -17.17 -0.73 -5.47
C GLU A 190 -18.09 0.47 -5.72
N GLN A 191 -18.22 1.38 -4.76
CA GLN A 191 -18.88 2.67 -4.91
C GLN A 191 -18.40 3.65 -3.85
N GLU A 192 -18.43 4.95 -4.17
CA GLU A 192 -18.05 6.00 -3.21
C GLU A 192 -19.21 6.42 -2.32
N THR A 193 -20.43 6.44 -2.89
CA THR A 193 -21.64 6.81 -2.15
C THR A 193 -21.81 5.88 -0.97
N HIS A 194 -21.83 6.46 0.24
CA HIS A 194 -21.96 5.72 1.50
C HIS A 194 -20.86 4.67 1.75
N ARG A 195 -19.64 4.86 1.21
CA ARG A 195 -18.47 3.99 1.53
C ARG A 195 -18.09 3.99 3.03
N SER A 196 -18.56 4.99 3.78
CA SER A 196 -18.39 5.09 5.24
C SER A 196 -19.69 5.62 5.86
N PRO A 197 -20.72 4.78 6.06
CA PRO A 197 -22.00 5.22 6.60
C PRO A 197 -21.82 5.66 8.06
N VAL A 198 -22.29 6.87 8.40
CA VAL A 198 -22.30 7.36 9.78
C VAL A 198 -23.64 7.00 10.40
N ALA A 199 -23.65 6.15 11.43
CA ALA A 199 -24.84 5.92 12.23
C ALA A 199 -25.11 7.17 13.11
N SER A 200 -26.18 7.90 12.82
CA SER A 200 -26.70 8.94 13.71
C SER A 200 -27.16 8.33 15.03
N ARG A 201 -26.49 8.64 16.14
CA ARG A 201 -26.82 8.12 17.50
C ARG A 201 -28.21 8.53 18.01
N ASN A 202 -28.94 9.40 17.31
CA ASN A 202 -30.25 9.90 17.73
C ASN A 202 -31.43 9.40 16.87
N GLN A 203 -31.21 8.44 15.97
CA GLN A 203 -32.31 7.76 15.29
C GLN A 203 -32.48 6.35 15.86
N VAL A 204 -33.32 6.23 16.89
CA VAL A 204 -34.11 5.01 17.09
C VAL A 204 -35.07 4.94 15.90
N ARG A 205 -34.61 4.41 14.77
CA ARG A 205 -35.48 4.14 13.62
C ARG A 205 -35.10 2.84 12.95
N THR A 206 -36.13 2.01 12.86
CA THR A 206 -36.38 0.80 12.09
C THR A 206 -36.06 0.87 10.58
N ASP A 207 -35.27 1.85 10.14
CA ASP A 207 -35.05 2.21 8.73
C ASP A 207 -33.58 1.98 8.31
N MET A 208 -32.82 1.21 9.11
CA MET A 208 -31.43 0.77 8.80
C MET A 208 -31.34 -0.20 7.60
N ILE A 209 -32.41 -0.35 6.83
CA ILE A 209 -32.43 -1.08 5.57
C ILE A 209 -32.24 -0.02 4.45
N ASN A 210 -31.10 -0.07 3.74
CA ASN A 210 -30.82 0.48 2.39
C ASN A 210 -29.74 1.56 2.16
N TYR A 211 -28.82 1.84 3.09
CA TYR A 211 -27.63 2.66 2.76
C TYR A 211 -26.32 1.89 2.94
N VAL A 212 -26.30 0.64 2.48
CA VAL A 212 -25.09 -0.19 2.44
C VAL A 212 -24.39 0.06 1.10
N ALA A 213 -23.06 0.17 1.11
CA ALA A 213 -22.30 0.14 -0.13
C ALA A 213 -22.50 -1.22 -0.82
N TYR A 214 -22.95 -1.21 -2.08
CA TYR A 214 -23.08 -2.45 -2.85
C TYR A 214 -21.69 -2.99 -3.21
N SER A 215 -21.46 -4.28 -3.01
CA SER A 215 -20.24 -4.95 -3.47
C SER A 215 -20.51 -6.35 -4.01
N ALA A 216 -19.71 -6.82 -4.98
CA ALA A 216 -19.78 -8.18 -5.51
C ALA A 216 -18.85 -9.19 -4.83
N ASN A 217 -17.71 -8.79 -4.26
CA ASN A 217 -16.70 -9.79 -3.86
C ASN A 217 -17.05 -10.59 -2.60
N LEU A 218 -18.15 -10.26 -1.92
CA LEU A 218 -18.66 -11.02 -0.76
C LEU A 218 -20.04 -11.64 -1.01
N ASP A 219 -20.72 -11.28 -2.11
CA ASP A 219 -22.13 -11.61 -2.34
C ASP A 219 -22.36 -12.69 -3.40
N ASP A 220 -21.30 -13.37 -3.87
CA ASP A 220 -21.44 -14.64 -4.63
C ASP A 220 -21.83 -15.78 -3.66
N LYS A 221 -23.10 -15.74 -3.22
CA LYS A 221 -23.85 -16.89 -2.72
C LYS A 221 -24.86 -17.34 -3.76
#